data_AF-A0A7J4BC33-F1
#
_entry.id   AF-A0A7J4BC33-F1
#
_cell.length_a   1.000
_cell.length_b   1.000
_cell.length_c   1.000
_cell.angle_alpha   90.00
_cell.angle_beta   90.00
_cell.angle_gamma   90.00
#
_symmetry.space_group_name_H-M   'P 1'
#
loop_
_entity.id
_entity.type
_entity.pdbx_description
1 polymer ?
#
loop_
_entity_poly.entity_id
_entity_poly.type
_entity_poly.pdbx_seq_one_letter_code
_entity_poly.pdbx_strand_id
1 'polypeptide(L)'
;MKNELTALDLKFLVKELAVLKGGIIQKVYQEGKRVRIMIYLPAQGERELFYEPNKIFITMYKRPAAEHPEAFGMLMRKHLTGQKIVDISQHNFDRILEMRTERNYVIFELFSKGNVILCDENKKIIMPLEVQLWRDRKVVPHVDYIYPPPVLNPFEISEYDLKRILSATDKALVKFLASNLSLSGVYAEEVCLRAGIDKNKPCNVLTEEEIKKIISAMQSLISESKPRIIENTDVVPFEMKIYANSSQVLFETYNEALDTFFTKSEEEKFKTEVEAKAEEFKEKIERKLAEQHATLDKYKRLEAESRNAAEAIMRNIELVQNIISGIQNARKNNISWEEIKERIKLEETPEAQAIKEIREKDGVVVINIE
;
A
#
# COMPACT_ATOMS: atom_id res chain seq x y z
N MET A 1 4.02 -6.82 13.18
CA MET A 1 2.70 -6.21 13.42
C MET A 1 1.63 -7.04 12.74
N LYS A 2 0.54 -7.35 13.44
CA LYS A 2 -0.61 -8.07 12.90
C LYS A 2 -1.21 -7.28 11.74
N ASN A 3 -1.38 -7.94 10.61
CA ASN A 3 -1.89 -7.32 9.38
C ASN A 3 -3.16 -8.00 8.85
N GLU A 4 -3.56 -9.12 9.44
CA GLU A 4 -4.72 -9.90 9.04
C GLU A 4 -5.47 -10.44 10.25
N LEU A 5 -6.79 -10.56 10.11
CA LEU A 5 -7.65 -11.29 11.03
C LEU A 5 -7.58 -12.78 10.71
N THR A 6 -7.45 -13.60 11.74
CA THR A 6 -7.54 -15.06 11.65
C THR A 6 -8.99 -15.54 11.75
N ALA A 7 -9.24 -16.81 11.45
CA ALA A 7 -10.59 -17.39 11.63
C ALA A 7 -11.06 -17.33 13.10
N LEU A 8 -10.13 -17.45 14.05
CA LEU A 8 -10.45 -17.31 15.48
C LEU A 8 -10.77 -15.86 15.85
N ASP A 9 -9.98 -14.89 15.36
CA ASP A 9 -10.27 -13.47 15.58
C ASP A 9 -11.66 -13.11 15.06
N LEU A 10 -12.01 -13.59 13.86
CA LEU A 10 -13.31 -13.36 13.26
C LEU A 10 -14.44 -13.98 14.09
N LYS A 11 -14.23 -15.17 14.67
CA LYS A 11 -15.20 -15.82 15.56
C LYS A 11 -15.56 -14.96 16.76
N PHE A 12 -14.58 -14.26 17.33
CA PHE A 12 -14.80 -13.31 18.42
C PHE A 12 -15.49 -12.05 17.94
N LEU A 13 -14.96 -11.44 16.89
CA LEU A 13 -15.47 -10.20 16.34
C LEU A 13 -16.94 -10.33 15.89
N VAL A 14 -17.33 -11.43 15.25
CA VAL A 14 -18.71 -11.63 14.76
C VAL A 14 -19.73 -11.60 15.88
N LYS A 15 -19.38 -12.04 17.10
CA LYS A 15 -20.27 -11.94 18.26
C LYS A 15 -20.59 -10.47 18.59
N GLU A 16 -19.61 -9.59 18.47
CA GLU A 16 -19.76 -8.16 18.72
C GLU A 16 -20.43 -7.44 17.54
N LEU A 17 -20.13 -7.84 16.30
CA LEU A 17 -20.79 -7.32 15.10
C LEU A 17 -22.29 -7.67 15.03
N ALA A 18 -22.77 -8.62 15.84
CA ALA A 18 -24.19 -8.94 15.96
C ALA A 18 -25.05 -7.72 16.33
N VAL A 19 -24.47 -6.67 16.93
CA VAL A 19 -25.13 -5.38 17.18
C VAL A 19 -25.65 -4.72 15.89
N LEU A 20 -25.08 -5.03 14.73
CA LEU A 20 -25.49 -4.49 13.43
C LEU A 20 -26.80 -5.12 12.91
N LYS A 21 -27.26 -6.23 13.50
CA LYS A 21 -28.52 -6.87 13.11
C LYS A 21 -29.70 -5.94 13.36
N GLY A 22 -30.60 -5.85 12.38
CA GLY A 22 -31.71 -4.90 12.36
C GLY A 22 -31.33 -3.48 11.93
N GLY A 23 -30.04 -3.18 11.78
CA GLY A 23 -29.55 -1.91 11.27
C GLY A 23 -29.89 -1.69 9.80
N ILE A 24 -30.11 -0.43 9.41
CA ILE A 24 -30.47 -0.02 8.05
C ILE A 24 -29.23 0.52 7.35
N ILE A 25 -28.88 -0.05 6.20
CA ILE A 25 -27.75 0.43 5.41
C ILE A 25 -28.12 1.78 4.78
N GLN A 26 -27.38 2.84 5.10
CA GLN A 26 -27.63 4.18 4.57
C GLN A 26 -26.74 4.49 3.37
N LYS A 27 -25.43 4.33 3.53
CA LYS A 27 -24.43 4.71 2.52
C LYS A 27 -23.35 3.64 2.44
N VAL A 28 -22.81 3.45 1.24
CA VAL A 28 -21.63 2.61 1.01
C VAL A 28 -20.57 3.47 0.35
N TYR A 29 -19.36 3.50 0.89
CA TYR A 29 -18.21 4.15 0.28
C TYR A 29 -17.22 3.09 -0.16
N GLN A 30 -16.55 3.35 -1.28
CA GLN A 30 -15.47 2.52 -1.79
C GLN A 30 -14.29 3.43 -2.13
N GLU A 31 -13.10 2.99 -1.75
CA GLU A 31 -11.82 3.61 -2.12
C GLU A 31 -10.81 2.49 -2.40
N GLY A 32 -10.52 2.24 -3.68
CA GLY A 32 -9.78 1.07 -4.12
C GLY A 32 -10.42 -0.22 -3.60
N LYS A 33 -9.69 -0.94 -2.73
CA LYS A 33 -10.17 -2.18 -2.10
C LYS A 33 -10.88 -1.98 -0.76
N ARG A 34 -10.94 -0.76 -0.25
CA ARG A 34 -11.60 -0.45 1.01
C ARG A 34 -13.08 -0.23 0.77
N VAL A 35 -13.91 -0.77 1.66
CA VAL A 35 -15.36 -0.60 1.62
C VAL A 35 -15.83 -0.16 3.00
N ARG A 36 -16.63 0.90 3.05
CA ARG A 36 -17.17 1.45 4.30
C ARG A 36 -18.69 1.49 4.20
N ILE A 37 -19.39 0.82 5.11
CA ILE A 37 -20.84 0.72 5.09
C ILE A 37 -21.38 1.47 6.31
N MET A 38 -22.08 2.58 6.05
CA MET A 38 -22.80 3.34 7.08
C MET A 38 -24.11 2.65 7.38
N ILE A 39 -24.29 2.26 8.63
CA ILE A 39 -25.42 1.50 9.13
C ILE A 39 -26.07 2.32 10.23
N TYR A 40 -27.36 2.62 10.08
CA TYR A 40 -28.15 3.28 11.10
C TYR A 40 -28.86 2.25 11.97
N LEU A 41 -28.59 2.28 13.27
CA LEU A 41 -29.26 1.47 14.28
C LEU A 41 -30.28 2.35 15.02
N PRO A 42 -31.59 2.04 14.96
CA PRO A 42 -32.59 2.75 15.75
C PRO A 42 -32.19 2.79 17.23
N ALA A 43 -32.30 3.96 17.85
CA ALA A 43 -31.90 4.25 19.23
C ALA A 43 -30.39 4.15 19.58
N GLN A 44 -29.53 3.60 18.71
CA GLN A 44 -28.08 3.49 18.96
C GLN A 44 -27.23 4.40 18.06
N GLY A 45 -27.84 4.99 17.03
CA GLY A 45 -27.20 5.93 16.11
C GLY A 45 -26.49 5.23 14.95
N GLU A 46 -25.60 5.96 14.29
CA GLU A 46 -24.84 5.45 13.15
C GLU A 46 -23.62 4.63 13.61
N ARG A 47 -23.29 3.61 12.82
CA ARG A 47 -22.06 2.81 12.90
C ARG A 47 -21.48 2.67 11.51
N GLU A 48 -20.16 2.64 11.42
CA GLU A 48 -19.44 2.46 10.17
C GLU A 48 -18.74 1.11 10.18
N LEU A 49 -19.22 0.15 9.38
CA LEU A 49 -18.53 -1.11 9.15
C LEU A 49 -17.43 -0.86 8.12
N PHE A 50 -16.18 -0.95 8.56
CA PHE A 50 -14.99 -0.75 7.74
C PHE A 50 -14.43 -2.10 7.31
N TYR A 51 -14.18 -2.24 6.01
CA TYR A 51 -13.49 -3.37 5.41
C TYR A 51 -12.26 -2.88 4.63
N GLU A 52 -11.15 -3.59 4.81
CA GLU A 52 -9.93 -3.57 4.00
C GLU A 52 -9.51 -5.04 3.78
N PRO A 53 -8.76 -5.41 2.72
CA PRO A 53 -8.26 -6.77 2.60
C PRO A 53 -7.70 -7.34 3.91
N ASN A 54 -8.23 -8.51 4.29
CA ASN A 54 -7.89 -9.25 5.50
C ASN A 54 -8.31 -8.63 6.84
N LYS A 55 -9.07 -7.52 6.85
CA LYS A 55 -9.53 -6.84 8.07
C LYS A 55 -10.97 -6.33 7.92
N ILE A 56 -11.76 -6.49 8.97
CA ILE A 56 -13.09 -5.90 9.07
C ILE A 56 -13.36 -5.56 10.52
N PHE A 57 -14.00 -4.42 10.79
CA PHE A 57 -14.41 -4.00 12.13
C PHE A 57 -15.34 -2.77 12.03
N ILE A 58 -16.06 -2.45 13.10
CA ILE A 58 -16.77 -1.17 13.23
C ILE A 58 -15.74 -0.12 13.64
N THR A 59 -15.67 0.97 12.88
CA THR A 59 -14.74 2.07 13.15
C THR A 59 -15.47 3.29 13.69
N MET A 60 -14.86 3.98 14.64
CA MET A 60 -15.25 5.32 15.09
C MET A 60 -14.42 6.40 14.42
N TYR A 61 -13.36 6.02 13.72
CA TYR A 61 -12.47 6.94 13.01
C TYR A 61 -13.12 7.48 11.74
N LYS A 62 -13.30 8.80 11.69
CA LYS A 62 -13.91 9.48 10.54
C LYS A 62 -12.88 9.69 9.44
N ARG A 63 -13.00 8.93 8.35
CA ARG A 63 -12.19 9.11 7.14
C ARG A 63 -12.89 10.07 6.17
N PRO A 64 -12.16 10.94 5.46
CA PRO A 64 -12.74 11.79 4.41
C PRO A 64 -13.48 10.92 3.39
N ALA A 65 -14.57 11.44 2.83
CA ALA A 65 -15.27 10.75 1.75
C ALA A 65 -14.40 10.75 0.50
N ALA A 66 -14.40 9.65 -0.26
CA ALA A 66 -13.77 9.61 -1.57
C ALA A 66 -14.38 10.68 -2.48
N GLU A 67 -13.55 11.45 -3.18
CA GLU A 67 -13.98 12.54 -4.06
C GLU A 67 -14.84 12.05 -5.24
N HIS A 68 -14.61 10.81 -5.67
CA HIS A 68 -15.31 10.20 -6.81
C HIS A 68 -15.89 8.83 -6.44
N PRO A 69 -17.19 8.59 -6.68
CA PRO A 69 -17.80 7.30 -6.38
C PRO A 69 -17.33 6.24 -7.38
N GLU A 70 -16.73 5.17 -6.87
CA GLU A 70 -16.31 4.03 -7.68
C GLU A 70 -17.48 3.11 -8.07
N ALA A 71 -17.32 2.40 -9.20
CA ALA A 71 -18.40 1.62 -9.82
C ALA A 71 -18.99 0.54 -8.90
N PHE A 72 -18.14 -0.22 -8.20
CA PHE A 72 -18.59 -1.26 -7.29
C PHE A 72 -19.33 -0.68 -6.09
N GLY A 73 -18.84 0.41 -5.50
CA GLY A 73 -19.50 1.13 -4.41
C GLY A 73 -20.86 1.70 -4.83
N MET A 74 -20.99 2.23 -6.05
CA MET A 74 -22.28 2.66 -6.59
C MET A 74 -23.26 1.50 -6.76
N LEU A 75 -22.78 0.35 -7.22
CA LEU A 75 -23.60 -0.84 -7.36
C LEU A 75 -24.06 -1.36 -5.99
N MET A 76 -23.17 -1.41 -5.01
CA MET A 76 -23.50 -1.72 -3.61
C MET A 76 -24.57 -0.77 -3.07
N ARG A 77 -24.48 0.55 -3.33
CA ARG A 77 -25.54 1.51 -2.94
C ARG A 77 -26.88 1.19 -3.60
N LYS A 78 -26.87 0.95 -4.92
CA LYS A 78 -28.09 0.63 -5.69
C LYS A 78 -28.84 -0.57 -5.11
N HIS A 79 -28.11 -1.58 -4.64
CA HIS A 79 -28.71 -2.80 -4.11
C HIS A 79 -28.99 -2.69 -2.61
N LEU A 80 -28.08 -2.15 -1.78
CA LEU A 80 -28.15 -2.30 -0.33
C LEU A 80 -28.78 -1.12 0.41
N THR A 81 -28.75 0.10 -0.13
CA THR A 81 -29.26 1.28 0.58
C THR A 81 -30.75 1.14 0.90
N GLY A 82 -31.10 1.39 2.17
CA GLY A 82 -32.44 1.26 2.72
C GLY A 82 -32.80 -0.15 3.19
N GLN A 83 -32.00 -1.17 2.90
CA GLN A 83 -32.25 -2.52 3.39
C GLN A 83 -31.83 -2.68 4.84
N LYS A 84 -32.58 -3.53 5.58
CA LYS A 84 -32.17 -4.00 6.90
C LYS A 84 -31.20 -5.16 6.81
N ILE A 85 -30.21 -5.16 7.71
CA ILE A 85 -29.33 -6.31 7.96
C ILE A 85 -30.12 -7.33 8.76
N VAL A 86 -30.31 -8.52 8.20
CA VAL A 86 -31.04 -9.62 8.84
C VAL A 86 -30.10 -10.49 9.65
N ASP A 87 -28.90 -10.78 9.12
CA ASP A 87 -27.90 -11.58 9.81
C ASP A 87 -26.48 -11.12 9.47
N ILE A 88 -25.57 -11.36 10.40
CA ILE A 88 -24.13 -11.22 10.20
C ILE A 88 -23.47 -12.38 10.92
N SER A 89 -22.75 -13.21 10.18
CA SER A 89 -22.22 -14.47 10.68
C SER A 89 -20.92 -14.86 9.99
N GLN A 90 -20.12 -15.67 10.67
CA GLN A 90 -18.95 -16.32 10.11
C GLN A 90 -19.40 -17.57 9.34
N HIS A 91 -18.87 -17.77 8.14
CA HIS A 91 -19.07 -19.04 7.43
C HIS A 91 -18.06 -20.09 7.91
N ASN A 92 -18.55 -21.14 8.57
CA ASN A 92 -17.73 -22.20 9.19
C ASN A 92 -16.63 -21.62 10.10
N PHE A 93 -15.50 -22.31 10.23
CA PHE A 93 -14.30 -21.78 10.88
C PHE A 93 -13.30 -21.28 9.83
N ASP A 94 -13.76 -20.33 9.00
CA ASP A 94 -12.95 -19.71 7.95
C ASP A 94 -12.96 -18.18 8.08
N ARG A 95 -12.07 -17.51 7.34
CA ARG A 95 -11.94 -16.05 7.25
C ARG A 95 -12.96 -15.45 6.28
N ILE A 96 -14.22 -15.83 6.45
CA ILE A 96 -15.35 -15.39 5.62
C ILE A 96 -16.46 -14.87 6.52
N LEU A 97 -16.81 -13.60 6.34
CA LEU A 97 -17.96 -12.99 6.98
C LEU A 97 -19.09 -12.83 5.97
N GLU A 98 -20.26 -13.35 6.29
CA GLU A 98 -21.48 -13.19 5.51
C GLU A 98 -22.40 -12.19 6.20
N MET A 99 -22.72 -11.10 5.51
CA MET A 99 -23.77 -10.17 5.91
C MET A 99 -24.97 -10.37 5.00
N ARG A 100 -26.10 -10.79 5.59
CA ARG A 100 -27.36 -10.99 4.88
C ARG A 100 -28.29 -9.83 5.16
N THR A 101 -28.84 -9.27 4.09
CA THR A 101 -29.90 -8.26 4.12
C THR A 101 -31.24 -8.89 3.74
N GLU A 102 -32.28 -8.07 3.59
CA GLU A 102 -33.61 -8.54 3.19
C GLU A 102 -33.63 -9.20 1.80
N ARG A 103 -32.79 -8.71 0.86
CA ARG A 103 -32.80 -9.15 -0.55
C ARG A 103 -31.42 -9.48 -1.12
N ASN A 104 -30.35 -9.31 -0.35
CA ASN A 104 -28.99 -9.48 -0.83
C ASN A 104 -28.07 -10.12 0.21
N TYR A 105 -27.00 -10.73 -0.29
CA TYR A 105 -25.86 -11.18 0.52
C TYR A 105 -24.64 -10.34 0.17
N VAL A 106 -23.87 -9.97 1.19
CA VAL A 106 -22.53 -9.39 1.03
C VAL A 106 -21.55 -10.31 1.72
N ILE A 107 -20.62 -10.85 0.96
CA ILE A 107 -19.64 -11.82 1.43
C ILE A 107 -18.28 -11.13 1.46
N PHE A 108 -17.66 -11.11 2.63
CA PHE A 108 -16.33 -10.55 2.85
C PHE A 108 -15.34 -11.69 3.01
N GLU A 109 -14.45 -11.85 2.03
CA GLU A 109 -13.34 -12.81 2.09
C GLU A 109 -12.12 -12.08 2.66
N LEU A 110 -11.64 -12.53 3.82
CA LEU A 110 -10.54 -11.91 4.58
C LEU A 110 -9.24 -12.73 4.48
N PHE A 111 -9.06 -13.43 3.36
CA PHE A 111 -7.85 -14.21 3.08
C PHE A 111 -7.23 -13.80 1.74
N SER A 112 -5.94 -14.11 1.58
CA SER A 112 -5.18 -13.81 0.37
C SER A 112 -5.23 -12.30 0.02
N LYS A 113 -5.76 -11.94 -1.15
CA LYS A 113 -5.91 -10.56 -1.62
C LYS A 113 -7.15 -9.84 -1.06
N GLY A 114 -7.97 -10.54 -0.28
CA GLY A 114 -9.30 -10.10 0.15
C GLY A 114 -10.30 -10.02 -1.00
N ASN A 115 -11.60 -10.02 -0.70
CA ASN A 115 -12.64 -9.68 -1.65
C ASN A 115 -13.94 -9.26 -0.95
N VAL A 116 -14.76 -8.46 -1.62
CA VAL A 116 -16.15 -8.18 -1.22
C VAL A 116 -17.05 -8.59 -2.37
N ILE A 117 -17.97 -9.51 -2.13
CA ILE A 117 -18.85 -10.06 -3.16
C ILE A 117 -20.29 -9.68 -2.84
N LEU A 118 -20.92 -8.94 -3.74
CA LEU A 118 -22.34 -8.64 -3.70
C LEU A 118 -23.10 -9.72 -4.47
N CYS A 119 -24.06 -10.37 -3.80
CA CYS A 119 -24.93 -11.38 -4.39
C CYS A 119 -26.41 -11.00 -4.24
N ASP A 120 -27.25 -11.60 -5.10
CA ASP A 120 -28.70 -11.56 -4.96
C ASP A 120 -29.20 -12.50 -3.85
N GLU A 121 -30.53 -12.58 -3.68
CA GLU A 121 -31.21 -13.44 -2.71
C GLU A 121 -30.94 -14.95 -2.88
N ASN A 122 -30.51 -15.38 -4.06
CA ASN A 122 -30.19 -16.78 -4.36
C ASN A 122 -28.67 -17.05 -4.31
N LYS A 123 -27.88 -16.11 -3.78
CA LYS A 123 -26.41 -16.14 -3.78
C LYS A 123 -25.77 -16.18 -5.18
N LYS A 124 -26.47 -15.70 -6.20
CA LYS A 124 -25.86 -15.44 -7.51
C LYS A 124 -25.07 -14.13 -7.43
N ILE A 125 -23.82 -14.16 -7.90
CA ILE A 125 -22.93 -13.00 -7.84
C ILE A 125 -23.48 -11.91 -8.75
N ILE A 126 -23.84 -10.77 -8.16
CA ILE A 126 -24.14 -9.55 -8.90
C ILE A 126 -22.82 -8.94 -9.39
N MET A 127 -21.88 -8.75 -8.47
CA MET A 127 -20.54 -8.24 -8.77
C MET A 127 -19.60 -8.55 -7.60
N PRO A 128 -18.37 -9.00 -7.86
CA PRO A 128 -17.29 -8.94 -6.89
C PRO A 128 -16.50 -7.63 -7.01
N LEU A 129 -15.93 -7.16 -5.90
CA LEU A 129 -15.00 -6.04 -5.88
C LEU A 129 -13.81 -6.30 -6.82
N GLU A 130 -13.30 -7.53 -6.81
CA GLU A 130 -12.34 -8.01 -7.79
C GLU A 130 -12.75 -9.37 -8.35
N VAL A 131 -12.64 -9.51 -9.69
CA VAL A 131 -12.74 -10.79 -10.37
C VAL A 131 -11.57 -11.68 -9.95
N GLN A 132 -11.87 -12.88 -9.46
CA GLN A 132 -10.84 -13.83 -9.02
C GLN A 132 -11.11 -15.23 -9.57
N LEU A 133 -10.09 -15.84 -10.17
CA LEU A 133 -10.13 -17.20 -10.69
C LEU A 133 -9.25 -18.08 -9.82
N TRP A 134 -9.87 -19.03 -9.12
CA TRP A 134 -9.19 -20.01 -8.29
C TRP A 134 -9.15 -21.36 -9.01
N ARG A 135 -8.35 -22.29 -8.49
CA ARG A 135 -8.30 -23.67 -9.01
C ARG A 135 -9.68 -24.34 -8.92
N ASP A 136 -10.34 -24.18 -7.78
CA ASP A 136 -11.56 -24.92 -7.45
C ASP A 136 -12.85 -24.12 -7.66
N ARG A 137 -12.76 -22.80 -7.86
CA ARG A 137 -13.93 -21.91 -8.02
C ARG A 137 -13.61 -20.64 -8.81
N LYS A 138 -14.65 -19.97 -9.30
CA LYS A 138 -14.54 -18.68 -9.99
C LYS A 138 -15.44 -17.66 -9.28
N VAL A 139 -14.89 -16.50 -8.99
CA VAL A 139 -15.61 -15.36 -8.42
C VAL A 139 -15.75 -14.32 -9.53
N VAL A 140 -16.81 -14.45 -10.32
CA VAL A 140 -17.12 -13.59 -11.48
C VAL A 140 -18.59 -13.19 -11.46
N PRO A 141 -19.01 -12.12 -12.15
CA PRO A 141 -20.43 -11.75 -12.23
C PRO A 141 -21.30 -12.84 -12.87
N HIS A 142 -22.55 -12.92 -12.41
CA HIS A 142 -23.64 -13.75 -12.95
C HIS A 142 -23.49 -15.26 -12.81
N VAL A 143 -22.59 -15.74 -11.96
CA VAL A 143 -22.51 -17.16 -11.56
C VAL A 143 -22.89 -17.32 -10.10
N ASP A 144 -23.27 -18.52 -9.69
CA ASP A 144 -23.54 -18.82 -8.28
C ASP A 144 -22.25 -18.68 -7.46
N TYR A 145 -22.35 -18.05 -6.29
CA TYR A 145 -21.23 -17.97 -5.38
C TYR A 145 -20.96 -19.33 -4.75
N ILE A 146 -19.71 -19.78 -4.83
CA ILE A 146 -19.24 -21.02 -4.22
C ILE A 146 -18.20 -20.65 -3.16
N TYR A 147 -18.41 -21.12 -1.93
CA TYR A 147 -17.42 -20.98 -0.85
C TYR A 147 -16.14 -21.76 -1.19
N PRO A 148 -14.97 -21.36 -0.66
CA PRO A 148 -13.80 -22.24 -0.71
C PRO A 148 -14.09 -23.58 0.00
N PRO A 149 -13.33 -24.64 -0.32
CA PRO A 149 -13.48 -25.93 0.33
C PRO A 149 -13.42 -25.78 1.86
N PRO A 150 -14.35 -26.41 2.60
CA PRO A 150 -14.41 -26.26 4.04
C PRO A 150 -13.15 -26.84 4.70
N VAL A 151 -12.61 -26.09 5.65
CA VAL A 151 -11.56 -26.55 6.56
C VAL A 151 -12.17 -27.11 7.84
N LEU A 152 -11.46 -28.05 8.45
CA LEU A 152 -11.89 -28.70 9.68
C LEU A 152 -11.96 -27.68 10.81
N ASN A 153 -13.09 -27.64 11.52
CA ASN A 153 -13.28 -26.76 12.66
C ASN A 153 -12.65 -27.38 13.94
N PRO A 154 -11.61 -26.77 14.54
CA PRO A 154 -10.95 -27.28 15.74
C PRO A 154 -11.86 -27.36 16.96
N PHE A 155 -12.97 -26.61 16.98
CA PHE A 155 -13.86 -26.52 18.12
C PHE A 155 -15.09 -27.43 18.02
N GLU A 156 -15.28 -28.09 16.88
CA GLU A 156 -16.41 -29.00 16.63
C GLU A 156 -15.95 -30.44 16.33
N ILE A 157 -14.65 -30.69 16.24
CA ILE A 157 -14.09 -32.03 16.02
C ILE A 157 -14.27 -32.92 17.27
N SER A 158 -14.67 -34.17 17.05
CA SER A 158 -14.76 -35.18 18.12
C SER A 158 -13.38 -35.65 18.59
N GLU A 159 -13.27 -36.09 19.85
CA GLU A 159 -12.02 -36.66 20.38
C GLU A 159 -11.54 -37.85 19.54
N TYR A 160 -12.47 -38.69 19.09
CA TYR A 160 -12.17 -39.84 18.24
C TYR A 160 -11.57 -39.44 16.89
N ASP A 161 -12.20 -38.47 16.20
CA ASP A 161 -11.70 -38.00 14.92
C ASP A 161 -10.36 -37.28 15.07
N LEU A 162 -10.19 -36.47 16.12
CA LEU A 162 -8.94 -35.76 16.39
C LEU A 162 -7.79 -36.75 16.65
N LYS A 163 -8.03 -37.81 17.44
CA LYS A 163 -7.07 -38.87 17.66
C LYS A 163 -6.68 -39.54 16.35
N ARG A 164 -7.65 -39.92 15.52
CA ARG A 164 -7.40 -40.56 14.22
C ARG A 164 -6.50 -39.71 13.32
N ILE A 165 -6.76 -38.41 13.20
CA ILE A 165 -5.97 -37.52 12.33
C ILE A 165 -4.58 -37.22 12.89
N LEU A 166 -4.43 -37.10 14.22
CA LEU A 166 -3.13 -36.90 14.87
C LEU A 166 -2.23 -38.13 14.72
N SER A 167 -2.79 -39.34 14.90
CA SER A 167 -2.04 -40.59 14.76
C SER A 167 -1.59 -40.87 13.31
N ALA A 168 -2.24 -40.25 12.32
CA ALA A 168 -1.94 -40.44 10.91
C ALA A 168 -0.78 -39.56 10.39
N THR A 169 -0.16 -38.73 11.24
CA THR A 169 0.88 -37.79 10.81
C THR A 169 2.02 -37.67 11.81
N ASP A 170 3.23 -37.51 11.31
CA ASP A 170 4.47 -37.27 12.07
C ASP A 170 4.81 -35.77 12.20
N LYS A 171 3.94 -34.87 11.69
CA LYS A 171 4.13 -33.43 11.83
C LYS A 171 4.27 -33.04 13.30
N ALA A 172 5.09 -32.02 13.55
CA ALA A 172 5.12 -31.32 14.83
C ALA A 172 3.72 -30.78 15.18
N LEU A 173 3.31 -30.90 16.46
CA LEU A 173 1.98 -30.51 16.94
C LEU A 173 1.60 -29.09 16.51
N VAL A 174 2.49 -28.10 16.68
CA VAL A 174 2.19 -26.71 16.29
C VAL A 174 1.93 -26.56 14.79
N LYS A 175 2.67 -27.28 13.94
CA LYS A 175 2.48 -27.25 12.49
C LYS A 175 1.17 -27.92 12.09
N PHE A 176 0.81 -29.00 12.78
CA PHE A 176 -0.48 -29.67 12.59
C PHE A 176 -1.64 -28.74 12.97
N LEU A 177 -1.64 -28.21 14.21
CA LEU A 177 -2.66 -27.27 14.66
C LEU A 177 -2.81 -26.08 13.71
N ALA A 178 -1.68 -25.55 13.20
CA ALA A 178 -1.71 -24.41 12.32
C ALA A 178 -2.25 -24.72 10.90
N SER A 179 -1.76 -25.80 10.28
CA SER A 179 -2.08 -26.10 8.88
C SER A 179 -3.31 -26.98 8.67
N ASN A 180 -3.62 -27.86 9.62
CA ASN A 180 -4.71 -28.84 9.51
C ASN A 180 -5.99 -28.39 10.24
N LEU A 181 -5.88 -27.55 11.27
CA LEU A 181 -7.02 -27.05 12.05
C LEU A 181 -7.27 -25.54 11.91
N SER A 182 -6.61 -24.88 10.94
CA SER A 182 -6.78 -23.45 10.65
C SER A 182 -6.60 -22.51 11.85
N LEU A 183 -5.87 -22.93 12.88
CA LEU A 183 -5.38 -22.02 13.92
C LEU A 183 -4.20 -21.25 13.33
N SER A 184 -4.07 -19.95 13.59
CA SER A 184 -2.83 -19.27 13.19
C SER A 184 -1.65 -19.84 13.98
N GLY A 185 -0.41 -19.64 13.52
CA GLY A 185 0.78 -20.11 14.23
C GLY A 185 0.82 -19.64 15.70
N VAL A 186 0.40 -18.39 15.93
CA VAL A 186 0.33 -17.77 17.26
C VAL A 186 -0.68 -18.51 18.16
N TYR A 187 -1.88 -18.81 17.65
CA TYR A 187 -2.88 -19.56 18.41
C TYR A 187 -2.51 -21.03 18.59
N ALA A 188 -1.85 -21.65 17.60
CA ALA A 188 -1.33 -23.00 17.72
C ALA A 188 -0.27 -23.11 18.84
N GLU A 189 0.64 -22.13 18.95
CA GLU A 189 1.60 -22.07 20.05
C GLU A 189 0.92 -21.88 21.41
N GLU A 190 -0.11 -21.03 21.47
CA GLU A 190 -0.89 -20.82 22.70
C GLU A 190 -1.59 -22.12 23.15
N VAL A 191 -2.15 -22.91 22.23
CA VAL A 191 -2.75 -24.22 22.57
C VAL A 191 -1.69 -25.16 23.16
N CYS A 192 -0.52 -25.27 22.54
CA CYS A 192 0.58 -26.11 23.05
C CYS A 192 0.99 -25.69 24.47
N LEU A 193 1.13 -24.39 24.72
CA LEU A 193 1.49 -23.85 26.02
C LEU A 193 0.40 -24.05 27.07
N ARG A 194 -0.88 -23.88 26.71
CA ARG A 194 -1.99 -24.14 27.61
C ARG A 194 -2.12 -25.63 27.96
N ALA A 195 -1.87 -26.51 26.99
CA ALA A 195 -1.88 -27.95 27.20
C ALA A 195 -0.64 -28.47 27.95
N GLY A 196 0.44 -27.68 28.01
CA GLY A 196 1.72 -28.08 28.62
C GLY A 196 2.48 -29.12 27.80
N ILE A 197 2.34 -29.07 26.47
CA ILE A 197 2.94 -30.03 25.54
C ILE A 197 3.97 -29.30 24.68
N ASP A 198 5.13 -29.93 24.45
CA ASP A 198 6.15 -29.38 23.55
C ASP A 198 5.58 -29.20 22.14
N LYS A 199 5.69 -27.97 21.62
CA LYS A 199 5.20 -27.58 20.30
C LYS A 199 5.81 -28.38 19.16
N ASN A 200 7.02 -28.91 19.36
CA ASN A 200 7.74 -29.71 18.37
C ASN A 200 7.47 -31.22 18.47
N LYS A 201 6.70 -31.66 19.47
CA LYS A 201 6.38 -33.08 19.65
C LYS A 201 5.63 -33.62 18.43
N PRO A 202 6.05 -34.77 17.85
CA PRO A 202 5.33 -35.41 16.74
C PRO A 202 3.92 -35.85 17.13
N CYS A 203 2.93 -35.60 16.26
CA CYS A 203 1.52 -35.90 16.54
C CYS A 203 1.24 -37.38 16.76
N ASN A 204 1.92 -38.27 16.03
CA ASN A 204 1.77 -39.72 16.13
C ASN A 204 2.28 -40.33 17.46
N VAL A 205 2.97 -39.55 18.31
CA VAL A 205 3.49 -39.99 19.62
C VAL A 205 2.68 -39.40 20.79
N LEU A 206 1.62 -38.64 20.51
CA LEU A 206 0.77 -38.06 21.56
C LEU A 206 -0.04 -39.14 22.29
N THR A 207 -0.09 -39.05 23.61
CA THR A 207 -0.91 -39.93 24.45
C THR A 207 -2.37 -39.50 24.46
N GLU A 208 -3.28 -40.39 24.86
CA GLU A 208 -4.71 -40.04 24.98
C GLU A 208 -4.96 -38.91 25.99
N GLU A 209 -4.17 -38.86 27.07
CA GLU A 209 -4.27 -37.77 28.06
C GLU A 209 -3.82 -36.43 27.47
N GLU A 210 -2.76 -36.43 26.65
CA GLU A 210 -2.29 -35.24 25.95
C GLU A 210 -3.33 -34.73 24.95
N ILE A 211 -3.98 -35.62 24.21
CA ILE A 211 -5.06 -35.25 23.27
C ILE A 211 -6.22 -34.58 24.02
N LYS A 212 -6.62 -35.10 25.17
CA LYS A 212 -7.65 -34.48 26.02
C LYS A 212 -7.23 -33.08 26.51
N LYS A 213 -5.95 -32.92 26.89
CA LYS A 213 -5.40 -31.60 27.27
C LYS A 213 -5.45 -30.61 26.10
N ILE A 214 -5.14 -31.06 24.88
CA ILE A 214 -5.23 -30.23 23.66
C ILE A 214 -6.68 -29.79 23.42
N ILE A 215 -7.66 -30.69 23.51
CA ILE A 215 -9.08 -30.36 23.34
C ILE A 215 -9.54 -29.34 24.38
N SER A 216 -9.22 -29.57 25.65
CA SER A 216 -9.53 -28.64 26.74
C SER A 216 -8.88 -27.27 26.52
N ALA A 217 -7.61 -27.25 26.11
CA ALA A 217 -6.89 -26.03 25.77
C ALA A 217 -7.57 -25.27 24.62
N MET A 218 -7.97 -25.95 23.54
CA MET A 218 -8.71 -25.32 22.43
C MET A 218 -10.05 -24.75 22.92
N GLN A 219 -10.85 -25.52 23.66
CA GLN A 219 -12.14 -25.06 24.19
C GLN A 219 -11.99 -23.84 25.11
N SER A 220 -10.91 -23.77 25.90
CA SER A 220 -10.64 -22.62 26.76
C SER A 220 -10.46 -21.32 25.96
N LEU A 221 -9.85 -21.39 24.76
CA LEU A 221 -9.61 -20.20 23.92
C LEU A 221 -10.90 -19.47 23.59
N ILE A 222 -11.97 -20.18 23.26
CA ILE A 222 -13.24 -19.59 22.82
C ILE A 222 -14.17 -19.17 23.97
N SER A 223 -13.81 -19.56 25.21
CA SER A 223 -14.58 -19.27 26.42
C SER A 223 -14.16 -17.96 27.09
N GLU A 224 -12.93 -17.51 26.85
CA GLU A 224 -12.39 -16.27 27.40
C GLU A 224 -12.70 -15.10 26.49
N SER A 225 -13.00 -13.94 27.07
CA SER A 225 -13.09 -12.67 26.34
C SER A 225 -12.54 -11.57 27.22
N LYS A 226 -11.29 -11.18 26.95
CA LYS A 226 -10.57 -10.06 27.58
C LYS A 226 -9.62 -9.43 26.56
N PRO A 227 -10.19 -8.65 25.62
CA PRO A 227 -9.46 -8.10 24.49
C PRO A 227 -8.32 -7.19 24.92
N ARG A 228 -7.21 -7.25 24.18
CA ARG A 228 -6.02 -6.45 24.48
C ARG A 228 -5.11 -6.24 23.27
N ILE A 229 -4.40 -5.13 23.29
CA ILE A 229 -3.32 -4.82 22.33
C ILE A 229 -1.98 -5.13 23.00
N ILE A 230 -1.10 -5.81 22.26
CA ILE A 230 0.25 -6.23 22.71
C ILE A 230 1.29 -5.34 22.04
N GLU A 231 1.93 -4.44 22.78
CA GLU A 231 3.08 -3.61 22.31
C GLU A 231 2.92 -2.96 20.91
N ASN A 232 1.70 -2.63 20.47
CA ASN A 232 1.39 -2.25 19.08
C ASN A 232 1.86 -3.25 18.00
N THR A 233 2.17 -4.49 18.39
CA THR A 233 2.57 -5.59 17.51
C THR A 233 1.42 -6.54 17.18
N ASP A 234 0.51 -6.79 18.12
CA ASP A 234 -0.62 -7.70 17.95
C ASP A 234 -1.87 -7.16 18.67
N VAL A 235 -3.03 -7.68 18.28
CA VAL A 235 -4.34 -7.42 18.88
C VAL A 235 -5.09 -8.74 18.99
N VAL A 236 -5.40 -9.11 20.23
CA VAL A 236 -5.89 -10.44 20.60
C VAL A 236 -7.21 -10.34 21.38
N PRO A 237 -8.14 -11.29 21.20
CA PRO A 237 -9.47 -11.24 21.82
C PRO A 237 -9.49 -11.67 23.29
N PHE A 238 -8.42 -12.29 23.79
CA PHE A 238 -8.30 -12.77 25.16
C PHE A 238 -6.84 -12.78 25.62
N GLU A 239 -6.61 -13.16 26.88
CA GLU A 239 -5.27 -13.23 27.46
C GLU A 239 -4.49 -14.44 26.92
N MET A 240 -3.33 -14.20 26.32
CA MET A 240 -2.49 -15.27 25.80
C MET A 240 -1.22 -15.42 26.63
N LYS A 241 -0.90 -16.65 27.05
CA LYS A 241 0.31 -16.97 27.81
C LYS A 241 1.58 -16.63 27.04
N ILE A 242 1.58 -16.76 25.71
CA ILE A 242 2.72 -16.37 24.86
C ILE A 242 3.16 -14.90 25.05
N TYR A 243 2.24 -14.02 25.46
CA TYR A 243 2.49 -12.59 25.63
C TYR A 243 2.62 -12.17 27.10
N ALA A 244 2.72 -13.12 28.03
CA ALA A 244 2.71 -12.82 29.47
C ALA A 244 3.77 -11.79 29.93
N ASN A 245 4.90 -11.72 29.21
CA ASN A 245 6.00 -10.79 29.52
C ASN A 245 6.00 -9.51 28.67
N SER A 246 5.03 -9.35 27.78
CA SER A 246 4.91 -8.17 26.91
C SER A 246 4.03 -7.09 27.56
N SER A 247 4.22 -5.83 27.19
CA SER A 247 3.32 -4.74 27.59
C SER A 247 1.95 -4.88 26.91
N GLN A 248 0.87 -4.74 27.68
CA GLN A 248 -0.49 -4.98 27.21
C GLN A 248 -1.44 -3.87 27.65
N VAL A 249 -2.36 -3.50 26.77
CA VAL A 249 -3.45 -2.56 27.07
C VAL A 249 -4.77 -3.29 26.91
N LEU A 250 -5.60 -3.30 27.95
CA LEU A 250 -6.93 -3.93 27.93
C LEU A 250 -7.97 -3.00 27.30
N PHE A 251 -8.98 -3.62 26.67
CA PHE A 251 -10.12 -2.96 26.05
C PHE A 251 -11.43 -3.63 26.48
N GLU A 252 -12.54 -2.89 26.39
CA GLU A 252 -13.86 -3.44 26.73
C GLU A 252 -14.36 -4.43 25.69
N THR A 253 -14.11 -4.13 24.41
CA THR A 253 -14.55 -4.96 23.27
C THR A 253 -13.38 -5.24 22.33
N TYR A 254 -13.45 -6.38 21.62
CA TYR A 254 -12.44 -6.74 20.64
C TYR A 254 -12.48 -5.80 19.44
N ASN A 255 -13.67 -5.35 19.05
CA ASN A 255 -13.86 -4.35 18.02
C ASN A 255 -13.14 -3.04 18.34
N GLU A 256 -13.24 -2.53 19.57
CA GLU A 256 -12.54 -1.31 19.99
C GLU A 256 -11.02 -1.48 19.95
N ALA A 257 -10.52 -2.64 20.39
CA ALA A 257 -9.10 -2.97 20.30
C ALA A 257 -8.63 -3.00 18.83
N LEU A 258 -9.42 -3.60 17.93
CA LEU A 258 -9.13 -3.66 16.50
C LEU A 258 -9.12 -2.28 15.84
N ASP A 259 -10.13 -1.44 16.12
CA ASP A 259 -10.22 -0.09 15.59
C ASP A 259 -9.04 0.76 16.04
N THR A 260 -8.70 0.70 17.34
CA THR A 260 -7.56 1.43 17.91
C THR A 260 -6.24 0.97 17.31
N PHE A 261 -6.03 -0.34 17.18
CA PHE A 261 -4.80 -0.93 16.67
C PHE A 261 -4.58 -0.56 15.19
N PHE A 262 -5.58 -0.79 14.34
CA PHE A 262 -5.44 -0.58 12.91
C PHE A 262 -5.49 0.90 12.51
N THR A 263 -6.25 1.73 13.21
CA THR A 263 -6.28 3.17 12.96
C THR A 263 -4.93 3.81 13.30
N LYS A 264 -4.30 3.48 14.44
CA LYS A 264 -2.96 3.98 14.77
C LYS A 264 -1.92 3.58 13.72
N SER A 265 -1.94 2.32 13.29
CA SER A 265 -1.03 1.85 12.24
C SER A 265 -1.25 2.55 10.89
N GLU A 266 -2.50 2.92 10.58
CA GLU A 266 -2.83 3.69 9.38
C GLU A 266 -2.32 5.14 9.47
N GLU A 267 -2.51 5.80 10.61
CA GLU A 267 -2.01 7.16 10.84
C GLU A 267 -0.49 7.26 10.74
N GLU A 268 0.23 6.29 11.32
CA GLU A 268 1.69 6.20 11.22
C GLU A 268 2.15 6.04 9.77
N LYS A 269 1.52 5.13 9.01
CA LYS A 269 1.83 4.93 7.59
C LYS A 269 1.56 6.18 6.76
N PHE A 270 0.41 6.82 6.98
CA PHE A 270 0.05 8.04 6.28
C PHE A 270 1.08 9.14 6.55
N LYS A 271 1.50 9.32 7.81
CA LYS A 271 2.54 10.27 8.18
C LYS A 271 3.85 9.99 7.44
N THR A 272 4.32 8.74 7.44
CA THR A 272 5.54 8.34 6.74
C THR A 272 5.45 8.56 5.23
N GLU A 273 4.30 8.27 4.59
CA GLU A 273 4.10 8.50 3.16
C GLU A 273 4.11 9.99 2.80
N VAL A 274 3.47 10.83 3.63
CA VAL A 274 3.48 12.29 3.44
C VAL A 274 4.90 12.84 3.58
N GLU A 275 5.64 12.40 4.59
CA GLU A 275 7.04 12.79 4.80
C GLU A 275 7.93 12.36 3.61
N ALA A 276 7.75 11.14 3.11
CA ALA A 276 8.49 10.64 1.95
C ALA A 276 8.19 11.45 0.67
N LYS A 277 6.92 11.76 0.40
CA LYS A 277 6.52 12.59 -0.74
C LYS A 277 7.05 14.03 -0.62
N ALA A 278 7.04 14.58 0.60
CA ALA A 278 7.58 15.91 0.86
C ALA A 278 9.08 15.96 0.58
N GLU A 279 9.84 14.94 1.00
CA GLU A 279 11.28 14.87 0.73
C GLU A 279 11.58 14.69 -0.76
N GLU A 280 10.85 13.82 -1.47
CA GLU A 280 11.00 13.67 -2.93
C GLU A 280 10.72 14.99 -3.67
N PHE A 281 9.72 15.75 -3.22
CA PHE A 281 9.40 17.05 -3.82
C PHE A 281 10.48 18.09 -3.51
N LYS A 282 11.01 18.10 -2.29
CA LYS A 282 12.11 18.96 -1.87
C LYS A 282 13.38 18.69 -2.68
N GLU A 283 13.77 17.43 -2.85
CA GLU A 283 14.93 17.05 -3.68
C GLU A 283 14.77 17.53 -5.13
N LYS A 284 13.56 17.43 -5.70
CA LYS A 284 13.28 17.95 -7.05
C LYS A 284 13.45 19.48 -7.13
N ILE A 285 13.03 20.22 -6.10
CA ILE A 285 13.20 21.67 -6.04
C ILE A 285 14.68 22.02 -5.88
N GLU A 286 15.39 21.37 -4.98
CA GLU A 286 16.82 21.60 -4.73
C GLU A 286 17.66 21.35 -5.98
N ARG A 287 17.35 20.28 -6.73
CA ARG A 287 18.01 20.00 -8.01
C ARG A 287 17.76 21.12 -9.02
N LYS A 288 16.51 21.57 -9.18
CA LYS A 288 16.19 22.69 -10.10
C LYS A 288 16.87 23.99 -9.67
N LEU A 289 16.95 24.26 -8.37
CA LEU A 289 17.64 25.44 -7.83
C LEU A 289 19.13 25.38 -8.15
N ALA A 290 19.77 24.22 -7.95
CA ALA A 290 21.18 24.01 -8.29
C ALA A 290 21.46 24.20 -9.80
N GLU A 291 20.60 23.67 -10.66
CA GLU A 291 20.68 23.86 -12.12
C GLU A 291 20.54 25.34 -12.50
N GLN A 292 19.62 26.07 -11.88
CA GLN A 292 19.42 27.50 -12.09
C GLN A 292 20.64 28.32 -11.62
N HIS A 293 21.21 28.00 -10.45
CA HIS A 293 22.43 28.65 -9.96
C HIS A 293 23.61 28.42 -10.89
N ALA A 294 23.84 27.17 -11.33
CA ALA A 294 24.92 26.85 -12.28
C ALA A 294 24.73 27.58 -13.62
N THR A 295 23.49 27.70 -14.09
CA THR A 295 23.14 28.45 -15.31
C THR A 295 23.42 29.95 -15.14
N LEU A 296 23.05 30.52 -13.99
CA LEU A 296 23.27 31.92 -13.67
C LEU A 296 24.78 32.24 -13.60
N ASP A 297 25.58 31.37 -12.97
CA ASP A 297 27.03 31.53 -12.91
C ASP A 297 27.68 31.44 -14.30
N LYS A 298 27.20 30.53 -15.16
CA LYS A 298 27.62 30.46 -16.56
C LYS A 298 27.33 31.77 -17.30
N TYR A 299 26.13 32.32 -17.17
CA TYR A 299 25.78 33.57 -17.84
C TYR A 299 26.56 34.77 -17.30
N LYS A 300 26.86 34.82 -16.00
CA LYS A 300 27.74 35.86 -15.43
C LYS A 300 29.14 35.81 -16.02
N ARG A 301 29.71 34.61 -16.22
CA ARG A 301 31.03 34.46 -16.87
C ARG A 301 30.99 34.94 -18.32
N LEU A 302 29.97 34.53 -19.08
CA LEU A 302 29.78 34.96 -20.46
C LEU A 302 29.58 36.47 -20.57
N GLU A 303 28.84 37.08 -19.66
CA GLU A 303 28.66 38.54 -19.59
C GLU A 303 29.99 39.24 -19.35
N ALA A 304 30.78 38.79 -18.39
CA ALA A 304 32.10 39.37 -18.09
C ALA A 304 33.07 39.23 -19.28
N GLU A 305 33.14 38.05 -19.90
CA GLU A 305 33.94 37.79 -21.10
C GLU A 305 33.51 38.69 -22.26
N SER A 306 32.20 38.79 -22.52
CA SER A 306 31.66 39.62 -23.60
C SER A 306 31.91 41.11 -23.35
N ARG A 307 31.78 41.57 -22.10
CA ARG A 307 32.07 42.95 -21.71
C ARG A 307 33.55 43.28 -21.91
N ASN A 308 34.46 42.41 -21.45
CA ASN A 308 35.90 42.59 -21.65
C ASN A 308 36.27 42.61 -23.14
N ALA A 309 35.70 41.71 -23.94
CA ALA A 309 35.91 41.69 -25.38
C ALA A 309 35.41 42.98 -26.05
N ALA A 310 34.23 43.47 -25.66
CA ALA A 310 33.68 44.73 -26.17
C ALA A 310 34.58 45.92 -25.81
N GLU A 311 35.08 45.99 -24.56
CA GLU A 311 36.01 47.03 -24.13
C GLU A 311 37.33 46.98 -24.91
N ALA A 312 37.89 45.79 -25.15
CA ALA A 312 39.11 45.62 -25.94
C ALA A 312 38.93 46.07 -27.40
N ILE A 313 37.79 45.72 -28.01
CA ILE A 313 37.43 46.19 -29.36
C ILE A 313 37.29 47.71 -29.38
N MET A 314 36.63 48.30 -28.39
CA MET A 314 36.45 49.75 -28.31
C MET A 314 37.77 50.51 -28.15
N ARG A 315 38.70 49.99 -27.33
CA ARG A 315 40.05 50.58 -27.19
C ARG A 315 40.83 50.57 -28.50
N ASN A 316 40.60 49.55 -29.33
CA ASN A 316 41.31 49.32 -30.59
C ASN A 316 40.43 49.54 -31.83
N ILE A 317 39.43 50.41 -31.74
CA ILE A 317 38.35 50.49 -32.74
C ILE A 317 38.85 50.78 -34.15
N GLU A 318 39.85 51.66 -34.31
CA GLU A 318 40.43 52.01 -35.60
C GLU A 318 41.15 50.81 -36.22
N LEU A 319 41.96 50.10 -35.42
CA LEU A 319 42.67 48.90 -35.85
C LEU A 319 41.69 47.82 -36.32
N VAL A 320 40.64 47.55 -35.53
CA VAL A 320 39.60 46.57 -35.88
C VAL A 320 38.87 46.97 -37.16
N GLN A 321 38.49 48.25 -37.30
CA GLN A 321 37.82 48.75 -38.51
C GLN A 321 38.72 48.67 -39.75
N ASN A 322 40.01 48.96 -39.63
CA ASN A 322 40.98 48.85 -40.70
C ASN A 322 41.14 47.39 -41.16
N ILE A 323 41.27 46.45 -40.22
CA ILE A 323 41.34 45.01 -40.52
C ILE A 323 40.09 44.55 -41.27
N ILE A 324 38.89 44.88 -40.76
CA ILE A 324 37.62 44.49 -41.39
C ILE A 324 37.52 45.09 -42.80
N SER A 325 37.77 46.39 -42.95
CA SER A 325 37.67 47.09 -44.23
C SER A 325 38.72 46.59 -45.24
N GLY A 326 39.94 46.31 -44.78
CA GLY A 326 41.02 45.76 -45.59
C GLY A 326 40.66 44.39 -46.17
N ILE A 327 40.18 43.47 -45.32
CA ILE A 327 39.75 42.13 -45.76
C ILE A 327 38.54 42.22 -46.69
N GLN A 328 37.54 43.06 -46.37
CA GLN A 328 36.37 43.25 -47.23
C GLN A 328 36.73 43.82 -48.60
N ASN A 329 37.64 44.81 -48.66
CA ASN A 329 38.12 45.38 -49.92
C ASN A 329 38.92 44.36 -50.74
N ALA A 330 39.78 43.56 -50.11
CA ALA A 330 40.50 42.50 -50.79
C ALA A 330 39.55 41.48 -51.43
N ARG A 331 38.50 41.07 -50.70
CA ARG A 331 37.46 40.18 -51.22
C ARG A 331 36.64 40.82 -52.34
N LYS A 332 36.31 42.11 -52.24
CA LYS A 332 35.60 42.87 -53.29
C LYS A 332 36.41 42.95 -54.59
N ASN A 333 37.73 42.97 -54.48
CA ASN A 333 38.67 42.95 -55.62
C ASN A 333 38.98 41.52 -56.11
N ASN A 334 38.16 40.51 -55.77
CA ASN A 334 38.29 39.12 -56.18
C ASN A 334 39.58 38.40 -55.74
N ILE A 335 40.23 38.87 -54.66
CA ILE A 335 41.41 38.19 -54.10
C ILE A 335 40.95 36.93 -53.34
N SER A 336 41.63 35.79 -53.55
CA SER A 336 41.30 34.53 -52.86
C SER A 336 41.67 34.58 -51.38
N TRP A 337 41.05 33.71 -50.58
CA TRP A 337 41.36 33.64 -49.15
C TRP A 337 42.78 33.15 -48.88
N GLU A 338 43.31 32.24 -49.71
CA GLU A 338 44.69 31.78 -49.62
C GLU A 338 45.66 32.95 -49.85
N GLU A 339 45.38 33.77 -50.88
CA GLU A 339 46.23 34.91 -51.22
C GLU A 339 46.16 36.03 -50.16
N ILE A 340 44.98 36.27 -49.57
CA ILE A 340 44.84 37.19 -48.43
C ILE A 340 45.67 36.71 -47.23
N LYS A 341 45.63 35.41 -46.90
CA LYS A 341 46.41 34.83 -45.80
C LYS A 341 47.92 34.90 -46.05
N GLU A 342 48.37 34.74 -47.29
CA GLU A 342 49.78 34.90 -47.66
C GLU A 342 50.25 36.35 -47.55
N ARG A 343 49.43 37.31 -48.03
CA ARG A 343 49.75 38.73 -47.92
C ARG A 343 49.88 39.18 -46.47
N ILE A 344 48.95 38.79 -45.60
CA ILE A 344 48.99 39.10 -44.16
C ILE A 344 50.27 38.58 -43.49
N LYS A 345 50.79 37.41 -43.91
CA LYS A 345 52.05 36.87 -43.35
C LYS A 345 53.29 37.65 -43.76
N LEU A 346 53.25 38.33 -44.90
CA LEU A 346 54.37 39.09 -45.46
C LEU A 346 54.31 40.57 -45.07
N GLU A 347 53.18 41.03 -44.54
CA GLU A 347 52.91 42.41 -44.22
C GLU A 347 53.24 42.70 -42.75
N GLU A 348 54.08 43.71 -42.49
CA GLU A 348 54.49 44.11 -41.13
C GLU A 348 53.61 45.22 -40.53
N THR A 349 52.43 45.45 -41.09
CA THR A 349 51.50 46.46 -40.57
C THR A 349 50.93 46.03 -39.20
N PRO A 350 50.63 46.98 -38.30
CA PRO A 350 49.98 46.68 -37.02
C PRO A 350 48.69 45.85 -37.21
N GLU A 351 47.94 46.10 -38.29
CA GLU A 351 46.74 45.37 -38.68
C GLU A 351 47.03 43.90 -39.01
N ALA A 352 48.06 43.62 -39.81
CA ALA A 352 48.43 42.27 -40.19
C ALA A 352 48.96 41.45 -39.00
N GLN A 353 49.76 42.09 -38.14
CA GLN A 353 50.29 41.47 -36.91
C GLN A 353 49.22 41.17 -35.87
N ALA A 354 48.15 41.97 -35.82
CA ALA A 354 47.02 41.71 -34.94
C ALA A 354 46.17 40.52 -35.38
N ILE A 355 46.21 40.09 -36.64
CA ILE A 355 45.41 38.95 -37.14
C ILE A 355 46.09 37.63 -36.77
N LYS A 356 45.43 36.84 -35.92
CA LYS A 356 45.92 35.53 -35.49
C LYS A 356 45.44 34.40 -36.39
N GLU A 357 44.18 34.44 -36.81
CA GLU A 357 43.56 33.37 -37.59
C GLU A 357 42.41 33.89 -38.45
N ILE A 358 42.26 33.38 -39.68
CA ILE A 358 41.09 33.64 -40.54
C ILE A 358 40.37 32.31 -40.81
N ARG A 359 39.13 32.22 -40.31
CA ARG A 359 38.22 31.09 -40.50
C ARG A 359 37.22 31.43 -41.59
N GLU A 360 37.63 31.18 -42.83
CA GLU A 360 36.89 31.54 -44.04
C GLU A 360 35.50 30.91 -44.17
N LYS A 361 35.32 29.68 -43.67
CA LYS A 361 34.04 28.96 -43.73
C LYS A 361 32.96 29.56 -42.82
N ASP A 362 33.41 30.17 -41.72
CA ASP A 362 32.53 30.75 -40.70
C ASP A 362 32.45 32.28 -40.84
N GLY A 363 33.25 32.88 -41.73
CA GLY A 363 33.35 34.33 -41.88
C GLY A 363 33.96 35.04 -40.67
N VAL A 364 34.80 34.35 -39.88
CA VAL A 364 35.37 34.86 -38.62
C VAL A 364 36.85 35.19 -38.77
N VAL A 365 37.26 36.37 -38.29
CA VAL A 365 38.66 36.78 -38.15
C VAL A 365 38.98 36.86 -36.65
N VAL A 366 39.96 36.08 -36.22
CA VAL A 366 40.46 36.09 -34.85
C VAL A 366 41.64 37.05 -34.79
N ILE A 367 41.50 38.07 -33.96
CA ILE A 367 42.53 39.09 -33.73
C ILE A 367 43.04 39.02 -32.30
N ASN A 368 44.30 39.40 -32.09
CA ASN A 368 44.88 39.59 -30.78
C ASN A 368 44.99 41.09 -30.49
N ILE A 369 44.15 41.56 -29.59
CA ILE A 369 44.06 42.97 -29.18
C ILE A 369 44.00 43.00 -27.65
N GLU A 370 45.15 42.81 -27.01
CA GLU A 370 45.28 42.96 -25.55
C GLU A 370 45.25 44.44 -25.12
#